data_AF-A0A938RLJ8-F1
#
_entry.id   AF-A0A938RLJ8-F1
#
_cell.length_a   1.000
_cell.length_b   1.000
_cell.length_c   1.000
_cell.angle_alpha   90.00
_cell.angle_beta   90.00
_cell.angle_gamma   90.00
#
_symmetry.space_group_name_H-M   'P 1'
#
loop_
_entity.id
_entity.type
_entity.pdbx_description
1 polymer ?
#
loop_
_entity_poly.entity_id
_entity_poly.type
_entity_poly.pdbx_seq_one_letter_code
_entity_poly.pdbx_strand_id
1 'polypeptide(L)'
;MIPVDSRVARQPGRRGRNLDKPVRVEKLPITRWHLRKGNDDLEGLLSREMGLSPILSRILMNRDITNTDDAHRYLSPSLRDLHNPFLMQDMKKAVDRLIRAILNHEKVVIYGDYDADGITS
;
A
#
# COMPACT_ATOMS: atom_id res chain seq x y z
N MET A 1 75.37 -14.52 3.23
CA MET A 1 74.41 -15.65 3.16
C MET A 1 73.54 -15.52 4.39
N ILE A 2 72.30 -15.07 4.36
CA ILE A 2 71.21 -15.24 3.38
C ILE A 2 70.39 -13.94 3.30
N PRO A 3 69.98 -13.48 2.11
CA PRO A 3 69.16 -12.28 1.92
C PRO A 3 67.68 -12.52 2.20
N VAL A 4 66.98 -11.45 2.55
CA VAL A 4 65.57 -11.39 2.92
C VAL A 4 64.71 -11.56 1.65
N ASP A 5 64.04 -12.70 1.50
CA ASP A 5 63.16 -12.98 0.36
C ASP A 5 61.78 -12.35 0.56
N SER A 6 61.44 -11.47 -0.38
CA SER A 6 60.20 -10.69 -0.47
C SER A 6 59.13 -11.55 -1.13
N ARG A 7 58.39 -12.31 -0.33
CA ARG A 7 57.23 -13.06 -0.83
C ARG A 7 56.07 -12.11 -1.11
N VAL A 8 55.95 -11.79 -2.39
CA VAL A 8 54.80 -11.16 -3.06
C VAL A 8 53.50 -11.86 -2.66
N ALA A 9 52.58 -11.11 -2.07
CA ALA A 9 51.22 -11.55 -1.79
C ALA A 9 50.47 -11.88 -3.10
N ARG A 10 50.03 -13.13 -3.25
CA ARG A 10 49.15 -13.56 -4.35
C ARG A 10 47.76 -12.96 -4.10
N GLN A 11 47.32 -12.04 -4.97
CA GLN A 11 45.93 -11.59 -5.01
C GLN A 11 45.02 -12.75 -5.46
N PRO A 12 43.90 -13.05 -4.78
CA PRO A 12 42.93 -14.01 -5.29
C PRO A 12 42.16 -13.42 -6.47
N GLY A 13 42.04 -14.23 -7.52
CA GLY A 13 41.54 -13.86 -8.84
C GLY A 13 40.22 -13.09 -8.82
N ARG A 14 40.28 -11.84 -9.29
CA ARG A 14 39.11 -11.12 -9.78
C ARG A 14 38.65 -11.86 -11.03
N ARG A 15 37.57 -12.66 -10.91
CA ARG A 15 36.80 -13.11 -12.09
C ARG A 15 36.45 -11.84 -12.87
N GLY A 16 37.09 -11.64 -14.01
CA GLY A 16 36.76 -10.55 -14.91
C GLY A 16 35.28 -10.65 -15.24
N ARG A 17 34.48 -9.68 -14.79
CA ARG A 17 33.20 -9.42 -15.42
C ARG A 17 33.54 -9.15 -16.88
N ASN A 18 33.12 -10.02 -17.77
CA ASN A 18 33.24 -9.78 -19.20
C ASN A 18 32.32 -8.59 -19.50
N LEU A 19 32.92 -7.39 -19.55
CA LEU A 19 32.25 -6.11 -19.77
C LEU A 19 31.75 -5.97 -21.23
N ASP A 20 32.08 -6.93 -22.10
CA ASP A 20 31.69 -6.95 -23.51
C ASP A 20 30.38 -7.73 -23.77
N LYS A 21 29.73 -8.24 -22.72
CA LYS A 21 28.37 -8.78 -22.88
C LYS A 21 27.41 -7.60 -22.99
N PRO A 22 26.65 -7.45 -24.09
CA PRO A 22 25.63 -6.41 -24.17
C PRO A 22 24.64 -6.63 -23.02
N VAL A 23 24.52 -5.63 -22.14
CA VAL A 23 23.45 -5.57 -21.15
C VAL A 23 22.16 -5.67 -21.95
N ARG A 24 21.36 -6.73 -21.70
CA ARG A 24 20.02 -6.82 -22.25
C ARG A 24 19.23 -5.66 -21.65
N VAL A 25 19.11 -4.58 -22.40
CA VAL A 25 18.11 -3.55 -22.12
C VAL A 25 16.79 -4.17 -22.53
N GLU A 26 16.18 -4.95 -21.63
CA GLU A 26 14.79 -5.35 -21.80
C GLU A 26 13.99 -4.05 -21.95
N LYS A 27 13.32 -3.92 -23.10
CA LYS A 27 12.53 -2.74 -23.41
C LYS A 27 11.43 -2.66 -22.36
N LEU A 28 11.54 -1.69 -21.46
CA LEU A 28 10.54 -1.48 -20.41
C LEU A 28 9.15 -1.40 -21.06
N PRO A 29 8.10 -1.92 -20.40
CA PRO A 29 6.75 -1.82 -20.93
C PRO A 29 6.45 -0.36 -21.24
N ILE A 30 5.99 -0.11 -22.46
CA ILE A 30 5.52 1.22 -22.86
C ILE A 30 4.18 1.48 -22.16
N THR A 31 4.25 2.02 -20.95
CA THR A 31 3.05 2.39 -20.19
C THR A 31 2.38 3.59 -20.86
N ARG A 32 1.10 3.43 -21.22
CA ARG A 32 0.27 4.51 -21.75
C ARG A 32 -0.53 5.14 -20.62
N TRP A 33 -0.36 6.45 -20.42
CA TRP A 33 -1.20 7.21 -19.50
C TRP A 33 -2.61 7.34 -20.07
N HIS A 34 -3.60 6.94 -19.29
CA HIS A 34 -5.00 7.10 -19.64
C HIS A 34 -5.61 8.16 -18.73
N LEU A 35 -5.95 9.31 -19.31
CA LEU A 35 -6.72 10.32 -18.60
C LEU A 35 -8.20 9.95 -18.68
N ARG A 36 -8.85 9.79 -17.53
CA ARG A 36 -10.30 9.64 -17.48
C ARG A 36 -10.95 10.94 -17.96
N LYS A 37 -11.87 10.83 -18.92
CA LYS A 37 -12.77 11.94 -19.25
C LYS A 37 -13.70 12.14 -18.06
N GLY A 38 -13.80 13.36 -17.56
CA GLY A 38 -14.75 13.63 -16.51
C GLY A 38 -16.11 14.06 -17.06
N ASN A 39 -17.02 14.33 -16.14
CA ASN A 39 -18.36 14.85 -16.37
C ASN A 39 -18.40 16.24 -15.74
N ASP A 40 -18.56 17.25 -16.60
CA ASP A 40 -18.47 18.65 -16.19
C ASP A 40 -19.66 19.09 -15.31
N ASP A 41 -20.80 18.41 -15.42
CA ASP A 41 -21.97 18.68 -14.58
C ASP A 41 -21.72 18.24 -13.13
N LEU A 42 -21.17 17.04 -12.95
CA LEU A 42 -20.82 16.51 -11.63
C LEU A 42 -19.63 17.25 -11.02
N GLU A 43 -18.66 17.65 -11.83
CA GLU A 43 -17.56 18.49 -11.38
C GLU A 43 -18.09 19.84 -10.87
N GLY A 44 -18.96 20.47 -11.65
CA GLY A 44 -19.61 21.73 -11.28
C GLY A 44 -20.49 21.59 -10.04
N LEU A 45 -21.19 20.46 -9.87
CA LEU A 45 -21.97 20.16 -8.68
C LEU A 45 -21.08 20.14 -7.44
N LEU A 46 -20.05 19.29 -7.42
CA LEU A 46 -19.15 19.15 -6.27
C LEU A 46 -18.39 20.45 -5.98
N SER A 47 -17.96 21.17 -7.01
CA SER A 47 -17.28 22.45 -6.82
C SER A 47 -18.16 23.52 -6.19
N ARG A 48 -19.43 23.62 -6.60
CA ARG A 48 -20.36 24.62 -6.03
C ARG A 48 -20.83 24.23 -4.64
N GLU A 49 -21.33 23.01 -4.47
CA GLU A 49 -21.97 22.57 -3.22
C GLU A 49 -20.97 22.40 -2.07
N MET A 50 -19.73 22.01 -2.37
CA MET A 50 -18.70 21.78 -1.36
C MET A 50 -17.57 22.81 -1.37
N GLY A 51 -17.64 23.83 -2.23
CA GLY A 51 -16.59 24.84 -2.37
C GLY A 51 -15.24 24.27 -2.82
N LEU A 52 -15.25 23.14 -3.54
CA LEU A 52 -14.03 22.46 -3.99
C LEU A 52 -13.50 23.09 -5.28
N SER A 53 -12.19 23.10 -5.44
CA SER A 53 -11.58 23.48 -6.72
C SER A 53 -11.99 22.49 -7.82
N PRO A 54 -12.12 22.94 -9.09
CA PRO A 54 -12.50 22.07 -10.22
C PRO A 54 -11.63 20.81 -10.32
N ILE A 55 -10.32 20.95 -10.05
CA ILE A 55 -9.38 19.83 -10.06
C ILE A 55 -9.68 18.80 -8.95
N LEU A 56 -10.06 19.24 -7.76
CA LEU A 56 -10.39 18.34 -6.65
C LEU A 56 -11.70 17.60 -6.92
N SER A 57 -12.70 18.30 -7.45
CA SER A 57 -13.96 17.70 -7.91
C SER A 57 -13.72 16.62 -8.97
N ARG A 58 -12.87 16.91 -9.97
CA ARG A 58 -12.49 15.92 -11.01
C ARG A 58 -11.74 14.71 -10.41
N ILE A 59 -10.91 14.91 -9.40
CA ILE A 59 -10.19 13.83 -8.71
C ILE A 59 -11.15 12.92 -7.94
N LEU A 60 -12.13 13.47 -7.22
CA LEU A 60 -13.15 12.69 -6.50
C LEU A 60 -14.00 11.86 -7.46
N MET A 61 -14.45 12.50 -8.53
CA MET A 61 -15.17 11.84 -9.62
C MET A 61 -14.40 10.67 -10.22
N ASN A 62 -13.09 10.80 -10.42
CA ASN A 62 -12.26 9.71 -10.95
C ASN A 62 -12.13 8.52 -9.98
N ARG A 63 -12.51 8.70 -8.71
CA ARG A 63 -12.65 7.65 -7.69
C ARG A 63 -14.10 7.17 -7.53
N ASP A 64 -14.96 7.51 -8.49
CA ASP A 64 -16.39 7.17 -8.52
C ASP A 64 -17.21 7.81 -7.37
N ILE A 65 -16.66 8.88 -6.77
CA ILE A 65 -17.35 9.71 -5.77
C ILE A 65 -18.08 10.83 -6.51
N THR A 66 -19.40 10.72 -6.59
CA THR A 66 -20.23 11.54 -7.50
C THR A 66 -21.30 12.37 -6.80
N ASN A 67 -21.40 12.28 -5.47
CA ASN A 67 -22.31 13.07 -4.66
C ASN A 67 -21.60 13.72 -3.48
N THR A 68 -22.25 14.72 -2.89
CA THR A 68 -21.71 15.53 -1.79
C THR A 68 -21.52 14.73 -0.50
N ASP A 69 -22.39 13.77 -0.21
CA ASP A 69 -22.31 12.99 1.03
C ASP A 69 -21.13 12.03 1.04
N ASP A 70 -20.90 11.33 -0.08
CA ASP A 70 -19.73 10.48 -0.27
C ASP A 70 -18.45 11.32 -0.31
N ALA A 71 -18.49 12.49 -0.95
CA ALA A 71 -17.35 13.41 -0.99
C ALA A 71 -16.99 13.95 0.41
N HIS A 72 -17.98 14.31 1.22
CA HIS A 72 -17.77 14.71 2.61
C HIS A 72 -17.19 13.57 3.45
N ARG A 73 -17.79 12.37 3.38
CA ARG A 73 -17.28 11.18 4.09
C ARG A 73 -15.85 10.82 3.67
N TYR A 74 -15.49 11.03 2.41
CA TYR A 74 -14.16 10.75 1.90
C TYR A 74 -13.12 11.80 2.35
N LEU A 75 -13.46 13.09 2.27
CA LEU A 75 -12.54 14.19 2.59
C LEU A 75 -12.42 14.44 4.09
N SER A 76 -13.44 14.08 4.87
CA SER A 76 -13.50 14.32 6.31
C SER A 76 -14.16 13.12 7.03
N PRO A 77 -13.52 11.94 7.00
CA PRO A 77 -14.06 10.75 7.62
C PRO A 77 -14.06 10.88 9.14
N SER A 78 -15.03 10.24 9.77
CA SER A 78 -15.13 10.09 11.21
C SER A 78 -15.21 8.61 11.60
N LEU A 79 -14.99 8.30 12.87
CA LEU A 79 -15.15 6.92 13.38
C LEU A 79 -16.59 6.39 13.21
N ARG A 80 -17.58 7.27 13.04
CA ARG A 80 -18.97 6.89 12.80
C ARG A 80 -19.20 6.38 11.37
N ASP A 81 -18.30 6.69 10.45
CA ASP A 81 -18.35 6.26 9.06
C ASP A 81 -17.73 4.86 8.87
N LEU A 82 -17.17 4.26 9.92
CA LEU A 82 -16.69 2.88 9.89
C LEU A 82 -17.85 1.91 9.64
N HIS A 83 -17.61 0.94 8.75
CA HIS A 83 -18.53 -0.15 8.53
C HIS A 83 -18.72 -0.96 9.83
N ASN A 84 -19.92 -1.48 10.02
CA ASN A 84 -20.17 -2.40 11.12
C ASN A 84 -19.25 -3.63 11.00
N PRO A 85 -18.36 -3.91 11.97
CA PRO A 85 -17.43 -5.02 11.90
C PRO A 85 -18.12 -6.39 11.77
N PHE A 86 -19.36 -6.52 12.26
CA PHE A 86 -20.13 -7.77 12.14
C PHE A 86 -20.55 -8.11 10.70
N LEU A 87 -20.31 -7.21 9.74
CA LEU A 87 -20.46 -7.50 8.32
C LEU A 87 -19.28 -8.33 7.77
N MET A 88 -18.15 -8.38 8.47
CA MET A 88 -17.04 -9.25 8.12
C MET A 88 -17.42 -10.71 8.34
N GLN A 89 -16.99 -11.57 7.41
CA GLN A 89 -17.25 -13.00 7.48
C GLN A 89 -16.77 -13.58 8.83
N ASP A 90 -17.61 -14.39 9.46
CA ASP A 90 -17.35 -15.07 10.73
C ASP A 90 -17.02 -14.18 11.94
N MET A 91 -17.17 -12.85 11.85
CA MET A 91 -16.86 -11.92 12.95
C MET A 91 -17.63 -12.27 14.24
N LYS A 92 -18.93 -12.58 14.13
CA LYS A 92 -19.74 -12.99 15.28
C LYS A 92 -19.18 -14.24 15.96
N LYS A 93 -18.79 -15.25 15.16
CA LYS A 93 -18.22 -16.50 15.69
C LYS A 93 -16.87 -16.26 16.37
N ALA A 94 -16.05 -15.38 15.81
CA ALA A 94 -14.75 -15.00 16.37
C ALA A 94 -14.92 -14.30 17.74
N VAL A 95 -15.83 -13.33 17.83
CA VAL A 95 -16.17 -12.64 19.09
C VAL A 95 -16.68 -13.64 20.13
N ASP A 96 -17.63 -14.50 19.77
CA ASP A 96 -18.19 -15.51 20.69
C ASP A 96 -17.13 -16.53 21.16
N ARG A 97 -16.16 -16.87 20.30
CA ARG A 97 -15.03 -17.74 20.66
C ARG A 97 -14.06 -17.04 21.62
N LEU A 98 -13.76 -15.77 21.39
CA LEU A 98 -12.84 -14.99 22.22
C LEU A 98 -13.44 -14.73 23.60
N ILE A 99 -14.72 -14.34 23.68
CA ILE A 99 -15.43 -14.13 24.94
C ILE A 99 -15.39 -15.41 25.78
N ARG A 100 -15.67 -16.58 25.18
CA ARG A 100 -15.56 -17.87 25.90
C ARG A 100 -14.15 -18.15 26.41
N ALA A 101 -13.12 -17.86 25.61
CA ALA A 101 -11.72 -18.04 26.03
C ALA A 101 -11.39 -17.20 27.27
N ILE A 102 -11.84 -15.93 27.28
CA ILE A 102 -11.64 -15.00 28.39
C ILE A 102 -12.36 -15.52 29.65
N LEU A 103 -13.63 -15.91 29.54
CA LEU A 103 -14.42 -16.43 30.66
C LEU A 103 -13.85 -17.71 31.25
N ASN A 104 -13.23 -18.54 30.42
CA ASN A 104 -12.60 -19.80 30.83
C ASN A 104 -11.13 -19.65 31.26
N HIS A 105 -10.58 -18.43 31.25
CA HIS A 105 -9.16 -18.16 31.51
C HIS A 105 -8.20 -18.97 30.61
N GLU A 106 -8.59 -19.19 29.36
CA GLU A 106 -7.75 -19.84 28.35
C GLU A 106 -6.56 -18.94 27.96
N LYS A 107 -5.41 -19.54 27.64
CA LYS A 107 -4.30 -18.80 27.06
C LYS A 107 -4.64 -18.40 25.62
N VAL A 108 -4.51 -17.12 25.32
CA VAL A 108 -4.70 -16.55 23.99
C VAL A 108 -3.34 -16.14 23.43
N VAL A 109 -3.07 -16.50 22.18
CA VAL A 109 -1.88 -16.07 21.43
C VAL A 109 -2.35 -15.26 20.23
N ILE A 110 -1.74 -14.09 20.02
CA ILE A 110 -1.99 -13.25 18.85
C ILE A 110 -0.84 -13.45 17.87
N TYR A 111 -1.17 -13.86 16.65
CA TYR A 111 -0.23 -13.99 15.54
C TYR A 111 -0.54 -12.89 14.53
N GLY A 112 0.40 -11.96 14.33
CA GLY A 112 0.36 -10.95 13.27
C GLY A 112 1.41 -11.27 12.19
N ASP A 113 1.28 -10.62 11.04
CA ASP A 113 2.31 -10.55 10.01
C ASP A 113 3.36 -9.46 10.32
N TYR A 114 4.44 -9.46 9.53
CA TYR A 114 5.63 -8.65 9.78
C TYR A 114 5.56 -7.25 9.15
N ASP A 115 4.47 -6.88 8.50
CA ASP A 115 4.27 -5.53 7.98
C ASP A 115 3.80 -4.56 9.07
N ALA A 116 3.72 -3.28 8.71
CA ALA A 116 3.43 -2.22 9.67
C ALA A 116 2.02 -2.38 10.25
N ASP A 117 1.04 -2.74 9.42
CA ASP A 117 -0.34 -2.99 9.82
C ASP A 117 -0.44 -4.20 10.75
N GLY A 118 0.23 -5.32 10.45
CA GLY A 118 0.29 -6.49 11.33
C GLY A 118 0.84 -6.21 12.71
N ILE A 119 1.87 -5.37 12.80
CA ILE A 119 2.50 -5.00 14.08
C ILE A 119 1.63 -4.02 14.90
N THR A 120 0.83 -3.18 14.25
CA THR A 120 0.00 -2.15 14.92
C THR A 120 -1.43 -2.56 15.26
N SER A 121 -1.84 -3.79 14.92
CA SER A 121 -3.20 -4.30 15.07
C SER A 121 -3.63 -4.60 16.51
#